data_AF-A0A9P5LIQ0-F1
#
_entry.id   AF-A0A9P5LIQ0-F1
#
_cell.length_a   1.000
_cell.length_b   1.000
_cell.length_c   1.000
_cell.angle_alpha   90.00
_cell.angle_beta   90.00
_cell.angle_gamma   90.00
#
_symmetry.space_group_name_H-M   'P 1'
#
loop_
_entity.id
_entity.type
_entity.pdbx_description
1 polymer ?
#
loop_
_entity_poly.entity_id
_entity_poly.type
_entity_poly.pdbx_seq_one_letter_code
_entity_poly.pdbx_strand_id
1 'polypeptide(L)'
;MKSAMANGSVARFPALLFCLLATISFSSGRAISSRLVDHQENSLVARKPSTEIDEFRDKQQRATTVATMDEAFMDFRPAGEHLLTSDGFEGCVGIMIATNQGVILGHYTQTPTGVTQAKANIKELYDANIDVLRGATPVVYAQVEASDEGTFKEPDIVNAIISDIEDLTHSTANVQRYIEPMEA
;
A
#
# COMPACT_ATOMS: atom_id res chain seq x y z
N MET A 1 15.61 6.23 -72.57
CA MET A 1 15.36 7.67 -72.35
C MET A 1 15.69 8.01 -70.90
N LYS A 2 16.49 9.06 -70.68
CA LYS A 2 16.78 9.69 -69.38
C LYS A 2 15.65 10.67 -69.02
N SER A 3 15.27 10.75 -67.73
CA SER A 3 14.95 11.98 -66.96
C SER A 3 14.56 11.55 -65.53
N ALA A 4 15.38 11.76 -64.50
CA ALA A 4 15.53 12.96 -63.66
C ALA A 4 14.33 13.18 -62.70
N MET A 5 14.51 12.82 -61.41
CA MET A 5 14.70 13.71 -60.24
C MET A 5 13.44 14.48 -59.80
N ALA A 6 12.99 14.28 -58.55
CA ALA A 6 13.27 15.21 -57.44
C ALA A 6 12.36 14.97 -56.21
N ASN A 7 13.00 14.99 -55.05
CA ASN A 7 12.58 15.64 -53.79
C ASN A 7 11.32 15.20 -53.04
N GLY A 8 11.57 14.64 -51.85
CA GLY A 8 10.60 14.53 -50.77
C GLY A 8 11.25 14.43 -49.38
N SER A 9 12.39 15.11 -49.18
CA SER A 9 13.09 15.19 -47.89
C SER A 9 12.36 16.13 -46.92
N VAL A 10 11.19 15.74 -46.43
CA VAL A 10 10.39 16.56 -45.47
C VAL A 10 9.96 15.80 -44.21
N ALA A 11 10.19 14.49 -44.12
CA ALA A 11 9.69 13.69 -42.98
C ALA A 11 10.67 13.54 -41.78
N ARG A 12 11.70 14.39 -41.66
CA ARG A 12 12.73 14.26 -40.59
C ARG A 12 12.76 15.38 -39.55
N PHE A 13 11.85 16.34 -39.63
CA PHE A 13 11.78 17.45 -38.67
C PHE A 13 10.76 17.35 -37.52
N PRO A 14 9.68 16.54 -37.53
CA PRO A 14 8.76 16.50 -36.38
C PRO A 14 9.25 15.57 -35.25
N ALA A 15 10.13 14.60 -35.53
CA ALA A 15 10.61 13.66 -34.52
C ALA A 15 11.56 14.29 -33.49
N LEU A 16 12.28 15.35 -33.87
CA LEU A 16 13.19 16.07 -32.95
C LEU A 16 12.46 17.04 -32.02
N LEU A 17 11.25 17.52 -32.40
CA LEU A 17 10.46 18.41 -31.55
C LEU A 17 9.77 17.65 -30.40
N PHE A 18 9.39 16.39 -30.62
CA PHE A 18 8.78 15.55 -29.57
C PHE A 18 9.79 15.10 -28.51
N CYS A 19 11.06 14.86 -28.88
CA CYS A 19 12.09 14.52 -27.90
C CYS A 19 12.51 15.72 -27.02
N LEU A 20 12.29 16.95 -27.47
CA LEU A 20 12.63 18.16 -26.70
C LEU A 20 11.55 18.56 -25.67
N LEU A 21 10.31 18.05 -25.82
CA LEU A 21 9.20 18.35 -24.90
C LEU A 21 9.12 17.36 -23.72
N ALA A 22 9.87 16.25 -23.75
CA ALA A 22 9.89 15.26 -22.68
C ALA A 22 10.80 15.64 -21.48
N THR A 23 11.55 16.74 -21.56
CA THR A 23 12.56 17.11 -20.54
C THR A 23 12.14 18.24 -19.60
N ILE A 24 10.93 18.78 -19.69
CA ILE A 24 10.51 19.96 -18.89
C ILE A 24 9.45 19.64 -17.80
N SER A 25 8.99 18.41 -17.65
CA SER A 25 8.00 18.07 -16.59
C SER A 25 8.59 17.53 -15.28
N PHE A 26 9.90 17.62 -15.05
CA PHE A 26 10.54 17.17 -13.80
C PHE A 26 11.13 18.35 -13.00
N SER A 27 10.30 19.32 -12.58
CA SER A 27 10.73 20.31 -11.57
C SER A 27 9.54 20.89 -10.80
N SER A 28 8.87 20.06 -10.01
CA SER A 28 8.07 20.53 -8.87
C SER A 28 8.15 19.54 -7.71
N GLY A 29 9.32 18.93 -7.51
CA GLY A 29 9.67 18.44 -6.19
C GLY A 29 9.91 19.66 -5.32
N ARG A 30 8.89 20.10 -4.57
CA ARG A 30 9.11 21.00 -3.43
C ARG A 30 10.20 20.34 -2.59
N ALA A 31 11.37 20.99 -2.51
CA ALA A 31 12.38 20.64 -1.55
C ALA A 31 11.73 20.72 -0.17
N ILE A 32 11.46 19.56 0.44
CA ILE A 32 11.16 19.50 1.85
C ILE A 32 12.43 20.00 2.53
N SER A 33 12.33 21.21 3.08
CA SER A 33 13.40 21.84 3.84
C SER A 33 13.85 20.89 4.94
N SER A 34 15.09 20.38 4.85
CA SER A 34 15.73 19.50 5.83
C SER A 34 16.17 20.25 7.10
N ARG A 35 15.53 21.39 7.42
CA ARG A 35 15.78 22.14 8.65
C ARG A 35 14.65 21.88 9.64
N LEU A 36 14.74 20.71 10.28
CA LEU A 36 14.26 20.40 11.63
C LEU A 36 14.95 19.09 12.06
N VAL A 37 16.28 19.05 11.92
CA VAL A 37 17.11 18.14 12.71
C VAL A 37 17.72 19.04 13.78
N ASP A 38 16.94 19.29 14.82
CA ASP A 38 17.43 19.87 16.05
C ASP A 38 17.11 18.87 17.15
N HIS A 39 18.06 18.66 18.04
CA HIS A 39 18.12 17.58 19.02
C HIS A 39 16.81 17.44 19.81
N GLN A 40 15.91 16.57 19.37
CA GLN A 40 14.81 16.08 20.18
C GLN A 40 15.32 14.83 20.89
N GLU A 41 15.37 14.88 22.22
CA GLU A 41 15.33 13.66 23.02
C GLU A 41 14.24 12.77 22.43
N ASN A 42 14.57 11.51 22.10
CA ASN A 42 13.68 10.54 21.47
C ASN A 42 12.50 10.21 22.40
N SER A 43 11.58 11.15 22.55
CA SER A 43 10.32 10.99 23.23
C SER A 43 9.24 11.08 22.15
N LEU A 44 8.40 10.06 22.09
CA LEU A 44 7.22 10.06 21.23
C LEU A 44 6.30 11.17 21.77
N VAL A 45 6.25 12.31 21.07
CA VAL A 45 5.35 13.40 21.42
C VAL A 45 4.01 13.17 20.74
N ALA A 46 2.92 13.21 21.51
CA ALA A 46 1.57 13.14 20.96
C ALA A 46 1.38 14.16 19.83
N ARG A 47 0.77 13.73 18.71
CA ARG A 47 0.56 14.61 17.55
C ARG A 47 -0.34 15.77 17.96
N LYS A 48 0.11 17.01 17.70
CA LYS A 48 -0.70 18.21 17.91
C LYS A 48 -1.91 18.20 16.96
N PRO A 49 -3.11 18.65 17.39
CA PRO A 49 -4.24 18.82 16.49
C PRO A 49 -3.85 19.66 15.28
N SER A 50 -4.25 19.22 14.08
CA SER A 50 -4.01 19.92 12.83
C SER A 50 -5.14 19.62 11.84
N THR A 51 -5.34 20.49 10.86
CA THR A 51 -6.35 20.30 9.81
C THR A 51 -6.18 18.97 9.10
N GLU A 52 -4.94 18.53 8.86
CA GLU A 52 -4.64 17.25 8.21
C GLU A 52 -5.10 16.05 9.04
N ILE A 53 -4.97 16.13 10.37
CA ILE A 53 -5.44 15.07 11.29
C ILE A 53 -6.97 15.04 11.31
N ASP A 54 -7.62 16.20 11.30
CA ASP A 54 -9.08 16.27 11.29
C ASP A 54 -9.65 15.78 9.95
N GLU A 55 -9.06 16.16 8.81
CA GLU A 55 -9.41 15.61 7.50
C GLU A 55 -9.22 14.10 7.41
N PHE A 56 -8.16 13.57 8.04
CA PHE A 56 -7.94 12.13 8.12
C PHE A 56 -9.01 11.43 8.97
N ARG A 57 -9.35 12.00 10.14
CA ARG A 57 -10.42 11.47 11.01
C ARG A 57 -11.77 11.45 10.28
N ASP A 58 -12.10 12.52 9.57
CA ASP A 58 -13.34 12.61 8.79
C ASP A 58 -13.38 11.54 7.69
N LYS A 59 -12.25 11.28 7.01
CA LYS A 59 -12.15 10.20 6.02
C LYS A 59 -12.32 8.83 6.68
N GLN A 60 -11.68 8.60 7.82
CA GLN A 60 -11.79 7.35 8.55
C GLN A 60 -13.23 7.07 9.00
N GLN A 61 -13.96 8.09 9.46
CA GLN A 61 -15.36 7.96 9.89
C GLN A 61 -16.34 7.63 8.76
N ARG A 62 -16.02 7.99 7.51
CA ARG A 62 -16.86 7.69 6.33
C ARG A 62 -16.46 6.39 5.63
N ALA A 63 -15.31 5.81 5.98
CA ALA A 63 -14.82 4.59 5.38
C ALA A 63 -15.66 3.38 5.79
N THR A 64 -15.69 2.36 4.93
CA THR A 64 -16.14 1.03 5.37
C THR A 64 -15.06 0.44 6.27
N THR A 65 -15.44 0.03 7.48
CA THR A 65 -14.52 -0.53 8.46
C THR A 65 -14.51 -2.05 8.40
N VAL A 66 -13.32 -2.62 8.23
CA VAL A 66 -13.04 -4.05 8.40
C VAL A 66 -12.76 -4.28 9.88
N ALA A 67 -13.59 -5.09 10.52
CA ALA A 67 -13.46 -5.39 11.93
C ALA A 67 -12.33 -6.42 12.18
N THR A 68 -11.93 -6.57 13.44
CA THR A 68 -11.03 -7.65 13.83
C THR A 68 -11.64 -9.03 13.51
N MET A 69 -10.85 -9.91 12.90
CA MET A 69 -11.25 -11.21 12.33
C MET A 69 -12.18 -11.12 11.10
N ASP A 70 -12.10 -10.05 10.33
CA ASP A 70 -12.91 -9.82 9.13
C ASP A 70 -12.05 -9.44 7.92
N GLU A 71 -12.68 -9.45 6.74
CA GLU A 71 -12.05 -9.07 5.48
C GLU A 71 -13.04 -8.43 4.51
N ALA A 72 -12.52 -7.56 3.65
CA ALA A 72 -13.33 -6.94 2.61
C ALA A 72 -12.54 -6.83 1.30
N PHE A 73 -13.26 -6.98 0.20
CA PHE A 73 -12.81 -6.60 -1.14
C PHE A 73 -13.45 -5.27 -1.56
N MET A 74 -12.68 -4.42 -2.24
CA MET A 74 -13.18 -3.20 -2.87
C MET A 74 -12.65 -3.08 -4.29
N ASP A 75 -13.59 -2.91 -5.23
CA ASP A 75 -13.32 -2.66 -6.64
C ASP A 75 -13.19 -1.16 -6.90
N PHE A 76 -12.05 -0.73 -7.43
CA PHE A 76 -11.74 0.67 -7.76
C PHE A 76 -12.13 1.05 -9.19
N ARG A 77 -12.60 0.11 -10.03
CA ARG A 77 -13.03 0.39 -11.41
C ARG A 77 -14.24 1.33 -11.50
N PRO A 78 -15.27 1.21 -10.64
CA PRO A 78 -16.36 2.19 -10.60
C PRO A 78 -15.84 3.57 -10.23
N ALA A 79 -16.41 4.61 -10.84
CA ALA A 79 -16.09 5.99 -10.49
C ALA A 79 -16.62 6.32 -9.08
N GLY A 80 -15.80 6.97 -8.26
CA GLY A 80 -16.19 7.36 -6.90
C GLY A 80 -15.00 7.46 -5.95
N GLU A 81 -15.28 7.87 -4.72
CA GLU A 81 -14.35 7.76 -3.61
C GLU A 81 -14.42 6.33 -3.05
N HIS A 82 -13.26 5.72 -2.84
CA HIS A 82 -13.11 4.34 -2.36
C HIS A 82 -12.34 4.36 -1.04
N LEU A 83 -13.01 4.06 0.06
CA LEU A 83 -12.44 4.15 1.41
C LEU A 83 -12.70 2.86 2.20
N LEU A 84 -11.61 2.15 2.51
CA LEU A 84 -11.58 1.05 3.47
C LEU A 84 -10.68 1.42 4.66
N THR A 85 -11.07 1.01 5.85
CA THR A 85 -10.28 1.19 7.08
C THR A 85 -10.36 -0.07 7.95
N SER A 86 -9.52 -0.13 8.98
CA SER A 86 -9.55 -1.16 10.03
C SER A 86 -9.98 -0.53 11.36
N ASP A 87 -10.61 -1.31 12.23
CA ASP A 87 -11.06 -0.89 13.58
C ASP A 87 -9.93 -0.72 14.61
N GLY A 88 -8.70 -1.12 14.26
CA GLY A 88 -7.52 -1.07 15.13
C GLY A 88 -6.49 -2.09 14.62
N PHE A 89 -5.32 -2.18 15.26
CA PHE A 89 -4.35 -3.26 14.97
C PHE A 89 -3.67 -3.78 16.25
N GLU A 90 -4.23 -3.53 17.43
CA GLU A 90 -3.66 -4.03 18.68
C GLU A 90 -3.70 -5.58 18.70
N GLY A 91 -2.54 -6.22 18.87
CA GLY A 91 -2.39 -7.68 18.87
C GLY A 91 -2.76 -8.38 17.56
N CYS A 92 -2.84 -7.65 16.45
CA CYS A 92 -3.38 -8.14 15.19
C CYS A 92 -2.38 -8.13 14.04
N VAL A 93 -2.77 -8.69 12.91
CA VAL A 93 -2.04 -8.68 11.65
C VAL A 93 -2.97 -8.13 10.57
N GLY A 94 -2.49 -7.11 9.87
CA GLY A 94 -3.19 -6.53 8.72
C GLY A 94 -2.67 -7.15 7.44
N ILE A 95 -3.57 -7.51 6.54
CA ILE A 95 -3.25 -8.04 5.22
C ILE A 95 -3.86 -7.12 4.19
N MET A 96 -3.05 -6.61 3.27
CA MET A 96 -3.52 -5.85 2.12
C MET A 96 -2.99 -6.49 0.84
N ILE A 97 -3.89 -6.88 -0.07
CA ILE A 97 -3.54 -7.36 -1.41
C ILE A 97 -4.12 -6.36 -2.41
N ALA A 98 -3.27 -5.54 -3.02
CA ALA A 98 -3.72 -4.38 -3.79
C ALA A 98 -3.21 -4.37 -5.23
N THR A 99 -4.07 -3.91 -6.14
CA THR A 99 -3.73 -3.46 -7.50
C THR A 99 -4.20 -2.02 -7.68
N ASN A 100 -4.00 -1.46 -8.88
CA ASN A 100 -4.65 -0.20 -9.26
C ASN A 100 -6.16 -0.36 -9.54
N GLN A 101 -6.70 -1.58 -9.56
CA GLN A 101 -8.10 -1.87 -9.86
C GLN A 101 -8.90 -2.31 -8.64
N GLY A 102 -8.26 -2.72 -7.56
CA GLY A 102 -8.98 -3.08 -6.33
C GLY A 102 -8.04 -3.52 -5.22
N VAL A 103 -8.63 -3.82 -4.08
CA VAL A 103 -7.91 -4.23 -2.87
C VAL A 103 -8.69 -5.26 -2.08
N ILE A 104 -7.98 -6.20 -1.46
CA ILE A 104 -8.45 -6.94 -0.29
C ILE A 104 -7.79 -6.33 0.94
N LEU A 105 -8.58 -6.01 1.96
CA LEU A 105 -8.10 -5.68 3.29
C LEU A 105 -8.61 -6.75 4.26
N GLY A 106 -7.71 -7.42 4.96
CA GLY A 106 -8.00 -8.37 6.01
C GLY A 106 -7.41 -7.93 7.33
N HIS A 107 -8.12 -8.19 8.41
CA HIS A 107 -7.68 -7.86 9.76
C HIS A 107 -7.89 -9.07 10.67
N TYR A 108 -6.81 -9.67 11.17
CA TYR A 108 -6.87 -10.90 11.96
C TYR A 108 -6.05 -10.82 13.24
N THR A 109 -6.39 -11.62 14.23
CA THR A 109 -5.56 -11.78 15.43
C THR A 109 -4.31 -12.61 15.11
N GLN A 110 -3.21 -12.34 15.82
CA GLN A 110 -1.98 -13.15 15.74
C GLN A 110 -2.13 -14.46 16.53
N THR A 111 -3.09 -15.30 16.14
CA THR A 111 -3.36 -16.61 16.77
C THR A 111 -3.44 -17.71 15.70
N PRO A 112 -3.27 -19.00 16.05
CA PRO A 112 -3.44 -20.09 15.08
C PRO A 112 -4.81 -20.08 14.38
N THR A 113 -5.86 -19.70 15.12
CA THR A 113 -7.21 -19.51 14.56
C THR A 113 -7.23 -18.36 13.56
N GLY A 114 -6.61 -17.23 13.90
CA GLY A 114 -6.48 -16.06 13.02
C GLY A 114 -5.76 -16.39 11.72
N VAL A 115 -4.62 -17.10 11.78
CA VAL A 115 -3.89 -17.56 10.57
C VAL A 115 -4.75 -18.46 9.70
N THR A 116 -5.46 -19.41 10.31
CA THR A 116 -6.30 -20.37 9.58
C THR A 116 -7.43 -19.66 8.84
N GLN A 117 -8.09 -18.70 9.50
CA GLN A 117 -9.15 -17.90 8.90
C GLN A 117 -8.61 -16.98 7.82
N ALA A 118 -7.52 -16.27 8.08
CA ALA A 118 -6.85 -15.42 7.09
C ALA A 118 -6.52 -16.19 5.81
N LYS A 119 -5.91 -17.38 5.94
CA LYS A 119 -5.56 -18.21 4.79
C LYS A 119 -6.79 -18.59 3.96
N ALA A 120 -7.86 -19.03 4.60
CA ALA A 120 -9.07 -19.49 3.90
C ALA A 120 -9.79 -18.32 3.23
N ASN A 121 -10.09 -17.27 3.98
CA ASN A 121 -10.95 -16.18 3.54
C ASN A 121 -10.25 -15.28 2.52
N ILE A 122 -8.97 -14.95 2.74
CA ILE A 122 -8.19 -14.15 1.78
C ILE A 122 -8.04 -14.90 0.46
N LYS A 123 -7.81 -16.22 0.51
CA LYS A 123 -7.76 -17.04 -0.70
C LYS A 123 -9.11 -17.03 -1.44
N GLU A 124 -10.21 -17.22 -0.73
CA GLU A 124 -11.55 -17.20 -1.33
C GLU A 124 -11.84 -15.86 -2.02
N LEU A 125 -11.59 -14.74 -1.34
CA LEU A 125 -11.77 -13.41 -1.91
C LEU A 125 -10.83 -13.16 -3.11
N TYR A 126 -9.58 -13.61 -3.04
CA TYR A 126 -8.62 -13.45 -4.12
C TYR A 126 -9.04 -14.22 -5.37
N ASP A 127 -9.43 -15.49 -5.21
CA ASP A 127 -9.88 -16.34 -6.31
C ASP A 127 -11.18 -15.78 -6.93
N ALA A 128 -12.11 -15.28 -6.11
CA ALA A 128 -13.37 -14.71 -6.57
C ALA A 128 -13.20 -13.40 -7.36
N ASN A 129 -12.12 -12.65 -7.10
CA ASN A 129 -11.86 -11.33 -7.70
C ASN A 129 -10.53 -11.29 -8.47
N ILE A 130 -10.08 -12.44 -8.98
CA ILE A 130 -8.79 -12.59 -9.66
C ILE A 130 -8.65 -11.71 -10.91
N ASP A 131 -9.75 -11.33 -11.55
CA ASP A 131 -9.75 -10.41 -12.69
C ASP A 131 -9.30 -8.99 -12.29
N VAL A 132 -9.52 -8.61 -11.03
CA VAL A 132 -9.15 -7.32 -10.46
C VAL A 132 -7.79 -7.38 -9.74
N LEU A 133 -7.48 -8.53 -9.12
CA LEU A 133 -6.35 -8.67 -8.20
C LEU A 133 -5.12 -9.38 -8.82
N ARG A 134 -5.16 -9.72 -10.11
CA ARG A 134 -4.03 -10.35 -10.80
C ARG A 134 -2.79 -9.44 -10.74
N GLY A 135 -1.68 -9.99 -10.27
CA GLY A 135 -0.42 -9.26 -10.12
C GLY A 135 -0.44 -8.24 -8.98
N ALA A 136 -1.31 -8.45 -7.98
CA ALA A 136 -1.35 -7.62 -6.78
C ALA A 136 -0.02 -7.62 -6.02
N THR A 137 0.21 -6.50 -5.34
CA THR A 137 1.30 -6.34 -4.37
C THR A 137 0.74 -6.62 -2.98
N PRO A 138 1.26 -7.63 -2.27
CA PRO A 138 0.89 -7.86 -0.89
C PRO A 138 1.65 -6.94 0.07
N VAL A 139 0.93 -6.44 1.06
CA VAL A 139 1.47 -5.70 2.21
C VAL A 139 0.95 -6.36 3.48
N VAL A 140 1.85 -6.66 4.41
CA VAL A 140 1.51 -7.27 5.70
C VAL A 140 1.91 -6.30 6.81
N TYR A 141 0.95 -5.92 7.64
CA TYR A 141 1.17 -5.11 8.84
C TYR A 141 1.31 -6.05 10.04
N ALA A 142 2.47 -6.07 10.68
CA ALA A 142 2.77 -7.01 11.76
C ALA A 142 3.41 -6.33 12.96
N GLN A 143 3.05 -6.81 14.15
CA GLN A 143 3.59 -6.32 15.41
C GLN A 143 5.01 -6.82 15.61
N VAL A 144 5.88 -5.94 16.11
CA VAL A 144 7.25 -6.27 16.52
C VAL A 144 7.47 -5.99 18.00
N GLU A 145 8.52 -6.59 18.55
CA GLU A 145 8.95 -6.37 19.92
C GLU A 145 9.40 -4.92 20.11
N ALA A 146 8.91 -4.26 21.17
CA ALA A 146 9.28 -2.87 21.45
C ALA A 146 10.79 -2.70 21.76
N SER A 147 11.42 -3.76 22.29
CA SER A 147 12.86 -3.78 22.57
C SER A 147 13.72 -4.14 21.36
N ASP A 148 13.13 -4.71 20.30
CA ASP A 148 13.82 -5.11 19.08
C ASP A 148 12.85 -5.09 17.89
N GLU A 149 12.85 -3.97 17.17
CA GLU A 149 11.99 -3.76 16.00
C GLU A 149 12.28 -4.75 14.86
N GLY A 150 13.39 -5.50 14.92
CA GLY A 150 13.72 -6.57 13.96
C GLY A 150 12.94 -7.86 14.18
N THR A 151 12.37 -8.06 15.37
CA THR A 151 11.76 -9.32 15.79
C THR A 151 10.24 -9.17 15.89
N PHE A 152 9.49 -10.03 15.18
CA PHE A 152 8.03 -10.10 15.33
C PHE A 152 7.65 -10.62 16.72
N LYS A 153 6.55 -10.12 17.27
CA LYS A 153 6.00 -10.61 18.54
C LYS A 153 5.58 -12.08 18.46
N GLU A 154 4.99 -12.46 17.31
CA GLU A 154 4.57 -13.84 17.02
C GLU A 154 5.19 -14.31 15.67
N PRO A 155 6.49 -14.66 15.64
CA PRO A 155 7.23 -14.85 14.40
C PRO A 155 6.71 -16.01 13.56
N ASP A 156 6.37 -17.15 14.18
CA ASP A 156 5.88 -18.33 13.44
C ASP A 156 4.55 -18.04 12.74
N ILE A 157 3.66 -17.32 13.43
CA ILE A 157 2.33 -16.93 12.95
C ILE A 157 2.45 -15.92 11.81
N VAL A 158 3.23 -14.86 12.00
CA VAL A 158 3.42 -13.81 10.98
C VAL A 158 4.11 -14.37 9.74
N ASN A 159 5.14 -15.21 9.90
CA ASN A 159 5.84 -15.81 8.77
C ASN A 159 4.94 -16.79 8.00
N ALA A 160 4.07 -17.53 8.67
CA ALA A 160 3.09 -18.39 7.99
C ALA A 160 2.12 -17.57 7.12
N ILE A 161 1.62 -16.44 7.65
CA ILE A 161 0.76 -15.53 6.89
C ILE A 161 1.49 -14.95 5.68
N ILE A 162 2.73 -14.47 5.87
CA ILE A 162 3.55 -13.94 4.77
C ILE A 162 3.71 -15.00 3.69
N SER A 163 4.13 -16.21 4.04
CA SER A 163 4.32 -17.31 3.08
C SER A 163 3.03 -17.62 2.31
N ASP A 164 1.90 -17.71 3.02
CA ASP A 164 0.61 -18.02 2.39
C ASP A 164 0.17 -16.94 1.39
N ILE A 165 0.41 -15.66 1.70
CA ILE A 165 0.07 -14.54 0.82
C ILE A 165 1.04 -14.45 -0.38
N GLU A 166 2.33 -14.66 -0.15
CA GLU A 166 3.33 -14.68 -1.23
C GLU A 166 3.06 -15.82 -2.22
N ASP A 167 2.72 -17.00 -1.71
CA ASP A 167 2.32 -18.16 -2.52
C ASP A 167 1.03 -17.88 -3.31
N LEU A 168 0.03 -17.23 -2.68
CA LEU A 168 -1.24 -16.89 -3.32
C LEU A 168 -1.08 -15.85 -4.44
N THR A 169 -0.25 -14.83 -4.21
CA THR A 169 -0.10 -13.68 -5.13
C THR A 169 1.05 -13.85 -6.13
N HIS A 170 1.96 -14.80 -5.86
CA HIS A 170 3.23 -14.96 -6.56
C HIS A 170 4.12 -13.71 -6.53
N SER A 171 4.02 -12.93 -5.45
CA SER A 171 4.72 -11.66 -5.22
C SER A 171 5.31 -11.63 -3.81
N THR A 172 6.49 -11.03 -3.64
CA THR A 172 7.07 -10.81 -2.30
C THR A 172 6.26 -9.78 -1.51
N ALA A 173 5.97 -10.08 -0.25
CA ALA A 173 5.22 -9.21 0.66
C ALA A 173 6.08 -8.06 1.16
N ASN A 174 5.50 -6.86 1.11
CA ASN A 174 6.06 -5.71 1.80
C ASN A 174 5.59 -5.73 3.27
N VAL A 175 6.50 -5.97 4.20
CA VAL A 175 6.16 -6.04 5.62
C VAL A 175 6.32 -4.68 6.29
N GLN A 176 5.20 -4.14 6.76
CA GLN A 176 5.12 -2.93 7.57
C GLN A 176 5.10 -3.34 9.06
N ARG A 177 6.15 -2.94 9.78
CA ARG A 177 6.32 -3.27 11.20
C ARG A 177 5.73 -2.17 12.05
N TYR A 178 5.03 -2.52 13.12
CA TYR A 178 4.54 -1.56 14.10
C TYR A 178 4.77 -2.04 15.53
N ILE A 179 4.91 -1.08 16.43
CA ILE A 179 4.85 -1.28 17.87
C ILE A 179 3.53 -0.72 18.37
N GLU A 180 2.96 -1.36 19.40
CA GLU A 180 1.81 -0.77 20.08
C GLU A 180 2.24 0.50 20.81
N PRO A 181 1.37 1.52 20.86
CA PRO A 181 1.61 2.66 21.73
C PRO A 181 1.69 2.17 23.17
N MET A 182 2.83 2.36 23.82
CA MET A 182 2.95 2.12 25.26
C MET A 182 2.03 3.11 25.97
N GLU A 183 1.17 2.62 26.86
CA GLU A 183 0.42 3.51 27.76
C GLU A 183 1.42 4.38 28.52
N ALA A 184 1.24 5.71 28.44
CA ALA A 184 2.10 6.71 29.05
C ALA A 184 1.65 7.08 30.46
#